data_AF-A0A9P1HCJ6-F1
#
_entry.id   AF-A0A9P1HCJ6-F1
#
_cell.length_a   1.000
_cell.length_b   1.000
_cell.length_c   1.000
_cell.angle_alpha   90.00
_cell.angle_beta   90.00
_cell.angle_gamma   90.00
#
_symmetry.space_group_name_H-M   'P 1'
#
loop_
_entity.id
_entity.type
_entity.pdbx_description
1 polymer ?
#
loop_
_entity_poly.entity_id
_entity_poly.type
_entity_poly.pdbx_seq_one_letter_code
_entity_poly.pdbx_strand_id
1 'polypeptide(L)'
;MELVRIRGGLAKMCRESPTLKCIITLLMMLAVVGNTTSPAASQMNAEMHYDLADEISEVFESGNVAPLLCPKPIFLILIRINRLRFQAASDTPPPRGASRSAAEDLLRDIESFTPKEWAATKETFQEDWALLGSVYKSTAALYCVCALQSVSVLPTTAAVNALRAGYRARQRALLEQGMGARRVVHSLVWPLVVAGVDCVGVGASIAIREFVERSLLALGRDIGSFSPRVAKVTLNRYWESGKSTWDECFDRPYAFLA
;
A
#
# COMPACT_ATOMS: atom_id res chain seq x y z
N MET A 1 0.59 -23.69 12.38
CA MET A 1 1.51 -22.87 13.19
C MET A 1 2.53 -23.69 13.99
N GLU A 2 2.22 -24.95 14.37
CA GLU A 2 3.10 -25.79 15.19
C GLU A 2 4.48 -26.08 14.57
N LEU A 3 4.54 -26.33 13.25
CA LEU A 3 5.80 -26.55 12.54
C LEU A 3 6.74 -25.33 12.56
N VAL A 4 6.20 -24.12 12.51
CA VAL A 4 6.98 -22.86 12.60
C VAL A 4 7.51 -22.69 14.02
N ARG A 5 6.68 -23.01 15.03
CA ARG A 5 7.06 -22.98 16.44
C ARG A 5 8.20 -23.98 16.75
N ILE A 6 8.13 -25.20 16.23
CA ILE A 6 9.16 -26.24 16.38
C ILE A 6 10.50 -25.81 15.74
N ARG A 7 10.45 -25.01 14.68
CA ARG A 7 11.65 -24.44 14.03
C ARG A 7 12.15 -23.13 14.66
N GLY A 8 11.61 -22.74 15.81
CA GLY A 8 12.03 -21.55 16.56
C GLY A 8 11.55 -20.23 15.97
N GLY A 9 10.44 -20.25 15.20
CA GLY A 9 9.79 -19.06 14.66
C GLY A 9 10.22 -18.68 13.24
N LEU A 10 9.46 -17.78 12.61
CA LEU A 10 9.69 -17.34 11.23
C LEU A 10 11.06 -16.65 11.07
N ALA A 11 11.47 -15.82 12.05
CA ALA A 11 12.77 -15.15 12.03
C ALA A 11 13.94 -16.14 11.92
N LYS A 12 13.89 -17.23 12.71
CA LYS A 12 14.92 -18.28 12.69
C LYS A 12 14.90 -19.05 11.36
N MET A 13 13.72 -19.39 10.85
CA MET A 13 13.57 -20.05 9.55
C MET A 13 14.12 -19.20 8.38
N CYS A 14 13.89 -17.88 8.40
CA CYS A 14 14.43 -16.95 7.41
C CYS A 14 15.97 -16.89 7.46
N ARG A 15 16.58 -16.99 8.65
CA ARG A 15 18.04 -16.95 8.80
C ARG A 15 18.72 -18.26 8.40
N GLU A 16 18.07 -19.40 8.66
CA GLU A 16 18.70 -20.72 8.50
C GLU A 16 18.52 -21.35 7.11
N SER A 17 17.60 -20.83 6.28
CA SER A 17 17.33 -21.40 4.95
C SER A 17 17.07 -20.31 3.90
N PRO A 18 18.00 -20.09 2.95
CA PRO A 18 17.84 -19.08 1.89
C PRO A 18 16.58 -19.28 1.02
N THR A 19 16.23 -20.53 0.70
CA THR A 19 15.03 -20.85 -0.10
C THR A 19 13.75 -20.52 0.67
N LEU A 20 13.69 -20.86 1.96
CA LEU A 20 12.54 -20.53 2.80
C LEU A 20 12.47 -19.02 3.05
N LYS A 21 13.60 -18.33 3.19
CA LYS A 21 13.65 -16.87 3.32
C LYS A 21 12.90 -16.17 2.18
N CYS A 22 13.16 -16.57 0.93
CA CYS A 22 12.49 -15.97 -0.23
C CYS A 22 10.97 -16.18 -0.20
N ILE A 23 10.52 -17.41 0.08
CA ILE A 23 9.10 -17.76 0.13
C ILE A 23 8.40 -17.06 1.30
N ILE A 24 8.99 -17.09 2.50
CA ILE A 24 8.43 -16.45 3.69
C ILE A 24 8.35 -14.94 3.45
N THR A 25 9.39 -14.33 2.89
CA THR A 25 9.36 -12.90 2.58
C THR A 25 8.32 -12.55 1.53
N LEU A 26 8.13 -13.36 0.48
CA LEU A 26 7.02 -13.15 -0.45
C LEU A 26 5.66 -13.17 0.26
N LEU A 27 5.43 -14.15 1.15
CA LEU A 27 4.19 -14.24 1.93
C LEU A 27 4.01 -13.04 2.87
N MET A 28 5.08 -12.59 3.53
CA MET A 28 5.06 -11.37 4.34
C MET A 28 4.75 -10.15 3.49
N MET A 29 5.31 -10.06 2.27
CA MET A 29 5.04 -8.94 1.39
C MET A 29 3.56 -8.89 0.97
N LEU A 30 2.98 -10.05 0.61
CA LEU A 30 1.54 -10.18 0.34
C LEU A 30 0.70 -9.78 1.55
N ALA A 31 1.11 -10.18 2.75
CA ALA A 31 0.39 -9.84 3.98
C ALA A 31 0.47 -8.35 4.33
N VAL A 32 1.61 -7.70 4.10
CA VAL A 32 1.77 -6.24 4.26
C VAL A 32 0.85 -5.49 3.29
N VAL A 33 0.79 -5.90 2.02
CA VAL A 33 -0.16 -5.31 1.06
C VAL A 33 -1.59 -5.60 1.47
N GLY A 34 -1.88 -6.82 1.95
CA GLY A 34 -3.16 -7.21 2.53
C GLY A 34 -3.62 -6.24 3.62
N ASN A 35 -2.72 -5.89 4.54
CA ASN A 35 -3.00 -4.97 5.64
C ASN A 35 -3.33 -3.55 5.16
N THR A 36 -2.78 -3.12 4.02
CA THR A 36 -3.13 -1.80 3.46
C THR A 36 -4.60 -1.71 3.08
N THR A 37 -5.23 -2.83 2.69
CA THR A 37 -6.64 -2.88 2.30
C THR A 37 -7.41 -3.84 3.20
N SER A 38 -7.33 -3.54 4.50
CA SER A 38 -8.01 -4.24 5.58
C SER A 38 -8.52 -3.24 6.61
N PRO A 39 -9.51 -3.60 7.45
CA PRO A 39 -9.78 -2.89 8.69
C PRO A 39 -8.55 -2.91 9.61
N ALA A 40 -8.27 -1.81 10.29
CA ALA A 40 -7.14 -1.66 11.21
C ALA A 40 -7.11 -2.73 12.31
N ALA A 41 -8.28 -3.09 12.86
CA ALA A 41 -8.42 -4.12 13.89
C ALA A 41 -8.29 -5.57 13.35
N SER A 42 -8.26 -5.76 12.03
CA SER A 42 -8.22 -7.07 11.38
C SER A 42 -6.94 -7.29 10.56
N GLN A 43 -5.88 -6.52 10.85
CA GLN A 43 -4.59 -6.69 10.19
C GLN A 43 -3.91 -8.01 10.58
N MET A 44 -3.23 -8.62 9.62
CA MET A 44 -2.42 -9.82 9.82
C MET A 44 -1.06 -9.42 10.38
N ASN A 45 -0.77 -9.80 11.63
CA ASN A 45 0.56 -9.75 12.25
C ASN A 45 1.36 -8.44 12.00
N ALA A 46 0.73 -7.27 12.15
CA ALA A 46 1.34 -5.99 11.80
C ALA A 46 2.65 -5.68 12.57
N GLU A 47 2.71 -6.03 13.87
CA GLU A 47 3.93 -5.89 14.68
C GLU A 47 5.05 -6.81 14.18
N MET A 48 4.75 -8.06 13.85
CA MET A 48 5.73 -9.01 13.31
C MET A 48 6.33 -8.52 11.99
N HIS A 49 5.52 -7.93 11.11
CA HIS A 49 6.04 -7.35 9.86
C HIS A 49 7.00 -6.19 10.10
N TYR A 50 6.78 -5.41 11.16
CA TYR A 50 7.69 -4.35 11.57
C TYR A 50 8.99 -4.92 12.14
N ASP A 51 8.89 -5.93 13.00
CA ASP A 51 10.07 -6.56 13.62
C ASP A 51 10.97 -7.27 12.59
N LEU A 52 10.39 -7.73 11.47
CA LEU A 52 11.10 -8.40 10.38
C LEU A 52 11.42 -7.48 9.18
N ALA A 53 11.34 -6.15 9.36
CA ALA A 53 11.54 -5.19 8.28
C ALA A 53 12.95 -5.29 7.66
N ASP A 54 13.96 -5.60 8.47
CA ASP A 54 15.34 -5.76 8.01
C ASP A 54 15.50 -7.01 7.14
N GLU A 55 14.95 -8.16 7.57
CA GLU A 55 14.96 -9.38 6.75
C GLU A 55 14.18 -9.21 5.44
N ILE A 56 13.10 -8.43 5.45
CA ILE A 56 12.36 -8.06 4.24
C ILE A 56 13.24 -7.20 3.32
N SER A 57 13.94 -6.20 3.89
CA SER A 57 14.84 -5.31 3.15
C SER A 57 15.96 -6.07 2.43
N GLU A 58 16.61 -7.01 3.10
CA GLU A 58 17.68 -7.83 2.52
C GLU A 58 17.21 -8.62 1.29
N VAL A 59 15.97 -9.13 1.30
CA VAL A 59 15.43 -9.87 0.15
C VAL A 59 15.20 -8.94 -1.05
N PHE A 60 14.74 -7.71 -0.83
CA PHE A 60 14.62 -6.71 -1.91
C PHE A 60 15.98 -6.41 -2.57
N GLU A 61 17.06 -6.38 -1.79
CA GLU A 61 18.42 -6.13 -2.29
C GLU A 61 19.00 -7.33 -3.03
N SER A 62 18.63 -8.54 -2.60
CA SER A 62 19.14 -9.78 -3.20
C SER A 62 18.59 -10.07 -4.60
N GLY A 63 17.50 -9.42 -5.03
CA GLY A 63 16.84 -9.67 -6.31
C GLY A 63 16.18 -11.06 -6.45
N ASN A 64 16.19 -11.88 -5.39
CA ASN A 64 15.75 -13.28 -5.42
C ASN A 64 14.23 -13.49 -5.38
N VAL A 65 13.46 -12.43 -5.12
CA VAL A 65 12.00 -12.45 -5.19
C VAL A 65 11.59 -11.46 -6.26
N ALA A 66 10.81 -11.91 -7.24
CA ALA A 66 10.23 -11.05 -8.25
C ALA A 66 9.49 -9.91 -7.52
N PRO A 67 9.98 -8.67 -7.60
CA PRO A 67 9.45 -7.63 -6.75
C PRO A 67 8.01 -7.37 -7.17
N LEU A 68 7.11 -7.35 -6.19
CA LEU A 68 6.16 -6.25 -6.09
C LEU A 68 6.90 -5.00 -6.58
N LEU A 69 6.56 -4.42 -7.74
CA LEU A 69 7.33 -3.30 -8.31
C LEU A 69 7.23 -2.00 -7.48
N CYS A 70 6.80 -2.10 -6.23
CA CYS A 70 6.90 -1.09 -5.20
C CYS A 70 8.38 -0.79 -4.88
N PRO A 71 8.80 0.48 -4.87
CA PRO A 71 10.11 0.87 -4.36
C PRO A 71 10.29 0.39 -2.91
N LYS A 72 11.41 -0.28 -2.62
CA LYS A 72 11.76 -0.76 -1.27
C LYS A 72 11.54 0.30 -0.16
N PRO A 73 12.00 1.57 -0.30
CA PRO A 73 11.77 2.58 0.73
C PRO A 73 10.28 2.84 1.01
N ILE A 74 9.47 2.90 -0.04
CA ILE A 74 8.01 3.06 0.09
C ILE A 74 7.40 1.82 0.74
N PHE A 75 7.85 0.62 0.37
CA PHE A 75 7.35 -0.61 0.96
C PHE A 75 7.56 -0.67 2.49
N LEU A 76 8.75 -0.30 2.96
CA LEU A 76 9.05 -0.23 4.40
C LEU A 76 8.19 0.81 5.11
N ILE A 77 7.86 1.93 4.44
CA ILE A 77 6.91 2.91 4.97
C ILE A 77 5.51 2.31 5.08
N LEU A 78 5.05 1.48 4.14
CA LEU A 78 3.74 0.81 4.25
C LEU A 78 3.65 -0.09 5.49
N ILE A 79 4.74 -0.80 5.83
CA ILE A 79 4.83 -1.59 7.07
C ILE A 79 4.59 -0.69 8.29
N ARG A 80 5.27 0.46 8.35
CA ARG A 80 5.15 1.42 9.46
C ARG A 80 3.74 2.03 9.54
N ILE A 81 3.12 2.38 8.41
CA ILE A 81 1.73 2.86 8.36
C ILE A 81 0.78 1.79 8.89
N ASN A 82 0.93 0.54 8.43
CA ASN A 82 0.10 -0.58 8.88
C ASN A 82 0.19 -0.78 10.39
N ARG A 83 1.42 -0.82 10.93
CA ARG A 83 1.64 -0.91 12.38
C ARG A 83 0.96 0.22 13.13
N LEU A 84 1.12 1.46 12.69
CA LEU A 84 0.52 2.61 13.35
C LEU A 84 -1.02 2.54 13.35
N ARG A 85 -1.62 2.07 12.25
CA ARG A 85 -3.07 1.80 12.17
C ARG A 85 -3.50 0.71 13.15
N PHE A 86 -2.76 -0.39 13.20
CA PHE A 86 -3.01 -1.50 14.12
C PHE A 86 -2.96 -1.05 15.58
N GLN A 87 -1.92 -0.30 15.97
CA GLN A 87 -1.77 0.24 17.31
C GLN A 87 -2.90 1.21 17.69
N ALA A 88 -3.33 2.06 16.75
CA ALA A 88 -4.43 2.98 16.98
C ALA A 88 -5.79 2.28 17.18
N ALA A 89 -5.97 1.09 16.62
CA ALA A 89 -7.17 0.26 16.77
C ALA A 89 -7.08 -0.74 17.94
N SER A 90 -5.97 -0.77 18.68
CA SER A 90 -5.79 -1.67 19.82
C SER A 90 -6.53 -1.19 21.06
N ASP A 91 -6.75 -2.08 22.03
CA ASP A 91 -7.41 -1.76 23.31
C ASP A 91 -6.65 -0.73 24.14
N THR A 92 -5.32 -0.67 23.97
CA THR A 92 -4.42 0.26 24.65
C THR A 92 -3.64 1.08 23.63
N PRO A 93 -4.29 2.03 22.94
CA PRO A 93 -3.64 2.79 21.89
C PRO A 93 -2.56 3.71 22.46
N PRO A 94 -1.46 3.95 21.72
CA PRO A 94 -0.45 4.91 22.15
C PRO A 94 -1.02 6.33 22.31
N PRO A 95 -0.31 7.23 23.03
CA PRO A 95 -0.72 8.62 23.15
C PRO A 95 -0.92 9.27 21.77
N ARG A 96 -2.07 9.91 21.56
CA ARG A 96 -2.43 10.52 20.26
C ARG A 96 -1.36 11.47 19.72
N GLY A 97 -0.68 12.22 20.59
CA GLY A 97 0.41 13.11 20.19
C GLY A 97 1.61 12.36 19.60
N ALA A 98 2.00 11.24 20.20
CA ALA A 98 3.09 10.39 19.69
C ALA A 98 2.70 9.74 18.36
N SER A 99 1.48 9.19 18.27
CA SER A 99 0.97 8.61 17.02
C SER A 99 0.90 9.64 15.89
N ARG A 100 0.48 10.87 16.19
CA ARG A 100 0.45 11.96 15.21
C ARG A 100 1.85 12.34 14.73
N SER A 101 2.81 12.52 15.65
CA SER A 101 4.20 12.81 15.26
C SER A 101 4.74 11.72 14.34
N ALA A 102 4.53 10.45 14.69
CA ALA A 102 4.94 9.33 13.86
C ALA A 102 4.29 9.35 12.47
N ALA A 103 3.02 9.74 12.36
CA ALA A 103 2.34 9.90 11.08
C ALA A 103 2.93 11.04 10.23
N GLU A 104 3.27 12.17 10.85
CA GLU A 104 3.91 13.30 10.18
C GLU A 104 5.33 12.95 9.71
N ASP A 105 6.09 12.20 10.51
CA ASP A 105 7.39 11.64 10.12
C ASP A 105 7.27 10.73 8.90
N LEU A 106 6.27 9.84 8.88
CA LEU A 106 6.01 8.97 7.73
C LEU A 106 5.70 9.76 6.45
N LEU A 107 4.93 10.85 6.56
CA LEU A 107 4.68 11.74 5.40
C LEU A 107 5.96 12.44 4.94
N ARG A 108 6.81 12.90 5.86
CA ARG A 108 8.13 13.47 5.53
C ARG A 108 9.02 12.46 4.83
N ASP A 109 9.04 11.21 5.30
CA ASP A 109 9.81 10.11 4.69
C ASP A 109 9.31 9.78 3.26
N ILE A 110 7.99 9.84 3.04
CA ILE A 110 7.42 9.67 1.69
C ILE A 110 7.83 10.84 0.80
N GLU A 111 7.79 12.07 1.30
CA GLU A 111 8.16 13.26 0.53
C GLU A 111 9.66 13.34 0.21
N SER A 112 10.52 12.82 1.09
CA SER A 112 11.97 12.78 0.86
C SER A 112 12.38 11.71 -0.15
N PHE A 113 11.54 10.69 -0.39
CA PHE A 113 11.81 9.70 -1.44
C PHE A 113 11.84 10.36 -2.83
N THR A 114 12.94 10.14 -3.56
CA THR A 114 13.14 10.66 -4.92
C THR A 114 12.97 9.56 -5.96
N PRO A 115 11.87 9.56 -6.75
CA PRO A 115 11.65 8.55 -7.78
C PRO A 115 12.77 8.48 -8.83
N LYS A 116 13.37 9.61 -9.18
CA LYS A 116 14.47 9.69 -10.16
C LYS A 116 15.75 9.03 -9.65
N GLU A 117 16.12 9.26 -8.39
CA GLU A 117 17.29 8.62 -7.79
C GLU A 117 17.07 7.12 -7.66
N TRP A 118 15.87 6.70 -7.25
CA TRP A 118 15.52 5.29 -7.22
C TRP A 118 15.59 4.64 -8.62
N ALA A 119 15.06 5.32 -9.64
CA ALA A 119 15.11 4.84 -11.01
C ALA A 119 16.54 4.75 -11.57
N ALA A 120 17.43 5.66 -11.16
CA ALA A 120 18.84 5.62 -11.55
C ALA A 120 19.60 4.40 -11.02
N THR A 121 19.07 3.72 -10.00
CA THR A 121 19.62 2.43 -9.51
C THR A 121 19.26 1.24 -10.41
N LYS A 122 18.44 1.46 -11.44
CA LYS A 122 18.00 0.42 -12.38
C LYS A 122 18.84 0.46 -13.65
N GLU A 123 19.20 -0.71 -14.15
CA GLU A 123 20.04 -0.84 -15.36
C GLU A 123 19.33 -0.35 -16.63
N THR A 124 18.00 -0.53 -16.72
CA THR A 124 17.21 -0.24 -17.92
C THR A 124 15.86 0.39 -17.57
N PHE A 125 15.24 1.06 -18.55
CA PHE A 125 13.88 1.62 -18.46
C PHE A 125 13.70 2.68 -17.35
N GLN A 126 14.69 3.54 -17.15
CA GLN A 126 14.73 4.51 -16.06
C GLN A 126 13.52 5.45 -16.05
N GLU A 127 13.00 5.84 -17.22
CA GLU A 127 11.79 6.67 -17.30
C GLU A 127 10.55 5.95 -16.74
N ASP A 128 10.36 4.67 -17.11
CA ASP A 128 9.27 3.83 -16.60
C ASP A 128 9.42 3.62 -15.09
N TRP A 129 10.63 3.36 -14.59
CA TRP A 129 10.88 3.27 -13.15
C TRP A 129 10.64 4.60 -12.43
N ALA A 130 11.02 5.73 -13.01
CA ALA A 130 10.75 7.04 -12.41
C ALA A 130 9.25 7.34 -12.34
N LEU A 131 8.49 6.97 -13.39
CA LEU A 131 7.04 7.04 -13.40
C LEU A 131 6.44 6.17 -12.30
N LEU A 132 6.85 4.91 -12.20
CA LEU A 132 6.37 3.98 -11.20
C LEU A 132 6.68 4.44 -9.77
N GLY A 133 7.89 4.91 -9.53
CA GLY A 133 8.29 5.47 -8.24
C GLY A 133 7.44 6.69 -7.87
N SER A 134 7.09 7.53 -8.86
CA SER A 134 6.22 8.69 -8.65
C SER A 134 4.79 8.29 -8.32
N VAL A 135 4.26 7.25 -8.99
CA VAL A 135 2.95 6.66 -8.68
C VAL A 135 2.93 6.15 -7.25
N TYR A 136 3.90 5.33 -6.86
CA TYR A 136 3.97 4.74 -5.52
C TYR A 136 4.17 5.80 -4.43
N LYS A 137 4.99 6.82 -4.66
CA LYS A 137 5.15 7.96 -3.75
C LYS A 137 3.81 8.64 -3.46
N SER A 138 3.10 9.06 -4.52
CA SER A 138 1.82 9.77 -4.37
C SER A 138 0.73 8.88 -3.78
N THR A 139 0.73 7.60 -4.16
CA THR A 139 -0.22 6.60 -3.64
C THR A 139 0.02 6.32 -2.15
N ALA A 140 1.27 6.14 -1.73
CA ALA A 140 1.61 5.91 -0.34
C ALA A 140 1.27 7.12 0.54
N ALA A 141 1.51 8.34 0.05
CA ALA A 141 1.12 9.57 0.74
C ALA A 141 -0.40 9.64 0.93
N LEU A 142 -1.16 9.35 -0.13
CA LEU A 142 -2.62 9.34 -0.07
C LEU A 142 -3.16 8.25 0.86
N TYR A 143 -2.62 7.03 0.77
CA TYR A 143 -2.92 5.94 1.69
C TYR A 143 -2.63 6.32 3.14
N CYS A 144 -1.45 6.87 3.42
CA CYS A 144 -1.04 7.32 4.75
C CYS A 144 -2.08 8.28 5.35
N VAL A 145 -2.46 9.33 4.61
CA VAL A 145 -3.45 10.30 5.07
C VAL A 145 -4.83 9.64 5.29
N CYS A 146 -5.37 8.96 4.28
CA CYS A 146 -6.72 8.41 4.36
C CYS A 146 -6.86 7.36 5.47
N ALA A 147 -5.89 6.46 5.55
CA ALA A 147 -5.94 5.33 6.45
C ALA A 147 -5.67 5.74 7.91
N LEU A 148 -4.83 6.74 8.16
CA LEU A 148 -4.59 7.26 9.50
C LEU A 148 -5.65 8.26 9.97
N GLN A 149 -6.34 8.96 9.05
CA GLN A 149 -7.55 9.73 9.40
C GLN A 149 -8.69 8.79 9.85
N SER A 150 -8.82 7.64 9.19
CA SER A 150 -9.86 6.64 9.49
C SER A 150 -9.78 6.08 10.92
N VAL A 151 -8.56 5.95 11.47
CA VAL A 151 -8.31 5.55 12.88
C VAL A 151 -8.04 6.74 13.80
N SER A 152 -8.39 7.98 13.39
CA SER A 152 -8.23 9.20 14.19
C SER A 152 -6.80 9.55 14.64
N VAL A 153 -5.77 8.99 14.00
CA VAL A 153 -4.36 9.34 14.25
C VAL A 153 -4.04 10.70 13.62
N LEU A 154 -4.40 10.89 12.36
CA LEU A 154 -4.33 12.18 11.69
C LEU A 154 -5.67 12.93 11.82
N PRO A 155 -5.65 14.24 12.06
CA PRO A 155 -6.88 15.01 12.17
C PRO A 155 -7.52 15.28 10.81
N THR A 156 -8.85 15.45 10.80
CA THR A 156 -9.63 15.84 9.61
C THR A 156 -9.77 17.37 9.53
N THR A 157 -8.65 18.08 9.47
CA THR A 157 -8.63 19.55 9.34
C THR A 157 -8.59 19.97 7.87
N ALA A 158 -8.97 21.23 7.59
CA ALA A 158 -8.90 21.79 6.25
C ALA A 158 -7.47 21.70 5.64
N ALA A 159 -6.43 21.90 6.45
CA ALA A 159 -5.04 21.79 6.00
C ALA A 159 -4.67 20.37 5.54
N VAL A 160 -5.01 19.35 6.34
CA VAL A 160 -4.73 17.94 5.97
C VAL A 160 -5.57 17.51 4.76
N ASN A 161 -6.81 17.99 4.66
CA ASN A 161 -7.67 17.71 3.51
C ASN A 161 -7.17 18.38 2.23
N ALA A 162 -6.60 19.59 2.31
CA ALA A 162 -5.95 20.24 1.18
C ALA A 162 -4.71 19.45 0.72
N LEU A 163 -3.90 18.96 1.67
CA LEU A 163 -2.76 18.09 1.37
C LEU A 163 -3.21 16.79 0.67
N ARG A 164 -4.24 16.12 1.19
CA ARG A 164 -4.88 14.95 0.58
C ARG A 164 -5.33 15.23 -0.85
N ALA A 165 -5.96 16.38 -1.11
CA ALA A 165 -6.40 16.77 -2.45
C ALA A 165 -5.22 16.95 -3.42
N GLY A 166 -4.10 17.51 -2.95
CA GLY A 166 -2.86 17.61 -3.72
C GLY A 166 -2.31 16.23 -4.12
N TYR A 167 -2.27 15.29 -3.17
CA TYR A 167 -1.85 13.91 -3.45
C TYR A 167 -2.78 13.20 -4.43
N ARG A 168 -4.09 13.33 -4.25
CA ARG A 168 -5.10 12.80 -5.17
C ARG A 168 -4.90 13.31 -6.60
N ALA A 169 -4.74 14.62 -6.78
CA ALA A 169 -4.57 15.22 -8.10
C ALA A 169 -3.30 14.72 -8.79
N ARG A 170 -2.17 14.68 -8.06
CA ARG A 170 -0.89 14.17 -8.56
C ARG A 170 -0.98 12.68 -8.90
N GLN A 171 -1.53 11.87 -8.00
CA GLN A 171 -1.68 10.44 -8.19
C GLN A 171 -2.53 10.13 -9.43
N ARG A 172 -3.66 10.83 -9.60
CA ARG A 172 -4.53 10.65 -10.77
C ARG A 172 -3.79 10.87 -12.09
N ALA A 173 -3.08 11.99 -12.21
CA ALA A 173 -2.31 12.29 -13.42
C ALA A 173 -1.24 11.22 -13.72
N LEU A 174 -0.57 10.72 -12.67
CA LEU A 174 0.43 9.66 -12.78
C LEU A 174 -0.17 8.29 -13.12
N LEU A 175 -1.37 7.98 -12.60
CA LEU A 175 -2.09 6.75 -12.94
C LEU A 175 -2.53 6.75 -14.41
N GLU A 176 -3.05 7.87 -14.91
CA GLU A 176 -3.42 8.01 -16.32
C GLU A 176 -2.21 7.77 -17.25
N GLN A 177 -1.04 8.29 -16.88
CA GLN A 177 0.22 8.02 -17.59
C GLN A 177 0.66 6.56 -17.46
N GLY A 178 0.65 6.02 -16.22
CA GLY A 178 1.07 4.66 -15.92
C GLY A 178 0.23 3.59 -16.63
N MET A 179 -1.07 3.83 -16.81
CA MET A 179 -1.95 2.92 -17.56
C MET A 179 -1.58 2.82 -19.04
N GLY A 180 -0.87 3.82 -19.60
CA GLY A 180 -0.31 3.76 -20.95
C GLY A 180 1.06 3.07 -21.02
N ALA A 181 1.76 2.90 -19.89
CA ALA A 181 3.11 2.38 -19.82
C ALA A 181 3.13 0.86 -19.56
N ARG A 182 3.22 0.07 -20.64
CA ARG A 182 3.13 -1.40 -20.61
C ARG A 182 4.05 -2.10 -19.60
N ARG A 183 5.21 -1.52 -19.26
CA ARG A 183 6.19 -2.14 -18.35
C ARG A 183 5.80 -2.05 -16.89
N VAL A 184 4.96 -1.08 -16.53
CA VAL A 184 4.64 -0.76 -15.13
C VAL A 184 3.16 -0.93 -14.82
N VAL A 185 2.32 -1.05 -15.85
CA VAL A 185 0.86 -1.11 -15.75
C VAL A 185 0.37 -2.22 -14.80
N HIS A 186 1.04 -3.37 -14.77
CA HIS A 186 0.66 -4.49 -13.88
C HIS A 186 0.85 -4.14 -12.39
N SER A 187 1.72 -3.20 -12.05
CA SER A 187 1.89 -2.76 -10.66
C SER A 187 0.94 -1.66 -10.21
N LEU A 188 -0.06 -1.34 -11.04
CA LEU A 188 -1.02 -0.29 -10.76
C LEU A 188 -2.29 -0.78 -10.07
N VAL A 189 -2.43 -2.09 -9.79
CA VAL A 189 -3.62 -2.64 -9.12
C VAL A 189 -3.85 -1.96 -7.76
N TRP A 190 -2.87 -2.00 -6.85
CA TRP A 190 -2.98 -1.35 -5.54
C TRP A 190 -3.14 0.18 -5.63
N PRO A 191 -2.34 0.90 -6.46
CA PRO A 191 -2.57 2.32 -6.71
C PRO A 191 -3.98 2.69 -7.19
N LEU A 192 -4.58 1.89 -8.07
CA LEU A 192 -5.96 2.07 -8.53
C LEU A 192 -6.97 1.83 -7.40
N VAL A 193 -6.73 0.84 -6.53
CA VAL A 193 -7.56 0.61 -5.35
C VAL A 193 -7.54 1.84 -4.43
N VAL A 194 -6.36 2.38 -4.14
CA VAL A 194 -6.21 3.58 -3.29
C VAL A 194 -6.97 4.76 -3.89
N ALA A 195 -6.87 4.99 -5.20
CA ALA A 195 -7.63 6.02 -5.91
C ALA A 195 -9.15 5.79 -5.85
N GLY A 196 -9.58 4.53 -5.91
CA GLY A 196 -10.98 4.13 -5.80
C GLY A 196 -11.56 4.32 -4.40
N VAL A 197 -10.78 4.10 -3.34
CA VAL A 197 -11.24 4.38 -1.96
C VAL A 197 -11.35 5.89 -1.74
N ASP A 198 -10.43 6.66 -2.31
CA ASP A 198 -10.34 8.10 -2.10
C ASP A 198 -11.37 8.93 -2.89
N CYS A 199 -12.12 8.32 -3.83
CA CYS A 199 -13.11 9.01 -4.66
C CYS A 199 -14.53 9.08 -4.05
N VAL A 200 -14.61 8.99 -2.72
CA VAL A 200 -15.83 9.11 -1.92
C VAL A 200 -15.77 10.34 -1.00
N GLY A 201 -16.93 10.79 -0.52
CA GLY A 201 -17.04 11.98 0.32
C GLY A 201 -17.03 13.30 -0.46
N VAL A 202 -16.59 14.37 0.19
CA VAL A 202 -16.56 15.72 -0.40
C VAL A 202 -15.58 15.77 -1.57
N GLY A 203 -16.09 16.11 -2.76
CA GLY A 203 -15.32 16.09 -4.01
C GLY A 203 -15.27 14.72 -4.70
N ALA A 204 -16.19 13.81 -4.36
CA ALA A 204 -16.40 12.57 -5.10
C ALA A 204 -16.62 12.86 -6.59
N SER A 205 -15.93 12.10 -7.45
CA SER A 205 -16.00 12.28 -8.90
C SER A 205 -16.38 10.96 -9.56
N ILE A 206 -17.51 10.98 -10.26
CA ILE A 206 -17.99 9.83 -11.06
C ILE A 206 -16.95 9.47 -12.12
N ALA A 207 -16.32 10.46 -12.74
CA ALA A 207 -15.27 10.24 -13.73
C ALA A 207 -14.07 9.46 -13.17
N ILE A 208 -13.71 9.68 -11.90
CA ILE A 208 -12.62 8.92 -11.25
C ILE A 208 -13.07 7.47 -11.00
N ARG A 209 -14.32 7.25 -10.55
CA ARG A 209 -14.86 5.90 -10.37
C ARG A 209 -14.86 5.11 -11.68
N GLU A 210 -15.33 5.73 -12.76
CA GLU A 210 -15.32 5.14 -14.10
C GLU A 210 -13.91 4.84 -14.60
N PHE A 211 -12.96 5.76 -14.37
CA PHE A 211 -11.55 5.54 -14.71
C PHE A 211 -10.96 4.34 -13.96
N VAL A 212 -11.16 4.26 -12.65
CA VAL A 212 -10.68 3.15 -11.82
C VAL A 212 -11.32 1.83 -12.25
N GLU A 213 -12.64 1.82 -12.43
CA GLU A 213 -13.38 0.62 -12.86
C GLU A 213 -12.85 0.09 -14.21
N ARG A 214 -12.72 0.97 -15.20
CA ARG A 214 -12.25 0.61 -16.54
C ARG A 214 -10.82 0.12 -16.53
N SER A 215 -9.96 0.75 -15.72
CA SER A 215 -8.55 0.39 -15.58
C SER A 215 -8.37 -0.98 -14.90
N LEU A 216 -9.11 -1.26 -13.83
CA LEU A 216 -9.10 -2.56 -13.16
C LEU A 216 -9.62 -3.67 -14.07
N LEU A 217 -10.67 -3.42 -14.86
CA LEU A 217 -11.16 -4.39 -15.85
C LEU A 217 -10.15 -4.65 -16.96
N ALA A 218 -9.47 -3.62 -17.46
CA ALA A 218 -8.41 -3.78 -18.46
C ALA A 218 -7.25 -4.62 -17.91
N LEU A 219 -6.77 -4.29 -16.71
CA LEU A 219 -5.71 -5.04 -16.02
C LEU A 219 -6.10 -6.49 -15.74
N GLY A 220 -7.32 -6.75 -15.28
CA GLY A 220 -7.78 -8.12 -15.03
C GLY A 220 -7.79 -8.99 -16.28
N ARG A 221 -8.10 -8.40 -17.45
CA ARG A 221 -8.05 -9.11 -18.74
C ARG A 221 -6.60 -9.36 -19.20
N ASP A 222 -5.73 -8.39 -18.98
CA ASP A 222 -4.34 -8.43 -19.45
C ASP A 222 -3.46 -9.36 -18.60
N ILE A 223 -3.59 -9.27 -17.27
CA ILE A 223 -2.81 -10.09 -16.31
C ILE A 223 -3.37 -11.52 -16.23
N GLY A 224 -4.67 -11.72 -16.50
CA GLY A 224 -5.35 -13.00 -16.29
C GLY A 224 -5.58 -13.33 -14.81
N SER A 225 -5.47 -12.33 -13.92
CA SER A 225 -5.69 -12.47 -12.48
C SER A 225 -7.09 -12.02 -12.08
N PHE A 226 -7.68 -12.70 -11.09
CA PHE A 226 -8.97 -12.30 -10.52
C PHE A 226 -8.86 -11.08 -9.58
N SER A 227 -7.66 -10.75 -9.12
CA SER A 227 -7.42 -9.69 -8.13
C SER A 227 -7.99 -8.31 -8.54
N PRO A 228 -7.74 -7.79 -9.76
CA PRO A 228 -8.37 -6.54 -10.22
C PRO A 228 -9.90 -6.60 -10.28
N ARG A 229 -10.46 -7.78 -10.57
CA ARG A 229 -11.92 -7.97 -10.58
C ARG A 229 -12.51 -7.95 -9.17
N VAL A 230 -11.83 -8.54 -8.19
CA VAL A 230 -12.25 -8.47 -6.78
C VAL A 230 -12.13 -7.04 -6.28
N ALA A 231 -11.04 -6.34 -6.60
CA ALA A 231 -10.86 -4.92 -6.29
C ALA A 231 -12.04 -4.08 -6.80
N LYS A 232 -12.43 -4.27 -8.06
CA LYS A 232 -13.61 -3.62 -8.64
C LYS A 232 -14.88 -3.88 -7.84
N VAL A 233 -15.19 -5.15 -7.55
CA VAL A 233 -16.42 -5.51 -6.82
C VAL A 233 -16.44 -4.92 -5.41
N THR A 234 -15.30 -4.93 -4.71
CA THR A 234 -15.16 -4.33 -3.38
C THR A 234 -15.41 -2.82 -3.45
N LEU A 235 -14.81 -2.12 -4.41
CA LEU A 235 -14.99 -0.68 -4.59
C LEU A 235 -16.44 -0.31 -4.94
N ASN A 236 -17.09 -1.05 -5.85
CA ASN A 236 -18.48 -0.77 -6.23
C ASN A 236 -19.41 -0.90 -5.03
N ARG A 237 -19.26 -1.96 -4.23
CA ARG A 237 -20.01 -2.13 -2.98
C ARG A 237 -19.77 -0.97 -2.02
N TYR A 238 -18.52 -0.54 -1.88
CA TYR A 238 -18.18 0.58 -1.01
C TYR A 238 -18.82 1.89 -1.50
N TRP A 239 -18.76 2.18 -2.80
CA TRP A 239 -19.37 3.36 -3.42
C TRP A 239 -20.90 3.40 -3.27
N GLU A 240 -21.56 2.24 -3.30
CA GLU A 240 -23.01 2.08 -3.10
C GLU A 240 -23.41 2.17 -1.63
N SER A 241 -22.51 1.86 -0.70
CA SER A 241 -22.81 1.78 0.74
C SER A 241 -23.02 3.13 1.43
N GLY A 242 -22.63 4.25 0.81
CA GLY A 242 -22.64 5.58 1.42
C GLY A 242 -21.55 5.82 2.47
N LYS A 243 -20.70 4.83 2.74
CA LYS A 243 -19.54 4.94 3.63
C LYS A 243 -18.44 5.81 3.02
N SER A 244 -17.52 6.28 3.86
CA SER A 244 -16.54 7.30 3.41
C SER A 244 -15.14 7.21 4.02
N THR A 245 -14.91 6.33 5.01
CA THR A 245 -13.58 6.15 5.61
C THR A 245 -12.82 4.97 5.01
N TRP A 246 -11.50 4.96 5.18
CA TRP A 246 -10.65 3.90 4.62
C TRP A 246 -11.00 2.51 5.15
N ASP A 247 -11.16 2.39 6.47
CA ASP A 247 -11.43 1.11 7.14
C ASP A 247 -12.83 0.57 6.83
N GLU A 248 -13.73 1.43 6.39
CA GLU A 248 -15.10 1.07 6.00
C GLU A 248 -15.19 0.38 4.63
N CYS A 249 -14.17 0.53 3.78
CA CYS A 249 -14.13 -0.05 2.43
C CYS A 249 -13.88 -1.56 2.43
N PHE A 250 -13.23 -2.08 3.46
CA PHE A 250 -12.77 -3.47 3.51
C PHE A 250 -13.41 -4.19 4.70
N ASP A 251 -13.79 -5.45 4.51
CA ASP A 251 -14.33 -6.33 5.56
C ASP A 251 -13.29 -7.32 6.10
N ARG A 252 -12.21 -7.52 5.35
CA ARG A 252 -11.07 -8.40 5.66
C ARG A 252 -9.84 -7.92 4.90
N PRO A 253 -8.65 -8.48 5.15
CA PRO A 253 -7.47 -8.20 4.34
C PRO A 253 -7.59 -8.70 2.90
N TYR A 254 -7.23 -7.84 1.94
CA TYR A 254 -7.15 -8.17 0.51
C TYR A 254 -5.76 -7.89 -0.06
N ALA A 255 -5.08 -8.88 -0.62
CA ALA A 255 -3.80 -8.65 -1.31
C ALA A 255 -4.04 -8.26 -2.78
N PHE A 256 -4.35 -6.98 -3.04
CA PHE A 256 -4.62 -6.49 -4.40
C PHE A 256 -3.34 -6.25 -5.20
N LEU A 257 -2.86 -7.30 -5.85
CA LEU A 257 -1.68 -7.31 -6.71
C LEU A 257 -1.96 -7.99 -8.05
N ALA A 258 -1.08 -7.77 -9.03
CA ALA A 258 -1.09 -8.49 -10.30
C ALA A 258 -0.55 -9.91 -10.12
#